data_AF-A0A925AKB2-F1
#
_entry.id   AF-A0A925AKB2-F1
#
_cell.length_a   1.000
_cell.length_b   1.000
_cell.length_c   1.000
_cell.angle_alpha   90.00
_cell.angle_beta   90.00
_cell.angle_gamma   90.00
#
_symmetry.space_group_name_H-M   'P 1'
#
loop_
_entity.id
_entity.type
_entity.pdbx_description
1 polymer ?
#
loop_
_entity_poly.entity_id
_entity_poly.type
_entity_poly.pdbx_seq_one_letter_code
_entity_poly.pdbx_strand_id
1 'polypeptide(L)' 'MANEEQLLTQALRISDEKAFDALFRAWYTPLVRYACSFTEGDQDEAEELVQDAFVKLWGQ' A
#
# COMPACT_ATOMS: atom_id res chain seq x y z
N MET A 1 8.91 -25.91 -21.96
CA MET A 1 9.04 -24.45 -22.02
C MET A 1 8.10 -23.89 -20.97
N ALA A 2 8.57 -23.67 -19.74
CA ALA A 2 7.86 -22.79 -18.82
C ALA A 2 7.80 -21.42 -19.53
N ASN A 3 6.59 -20.92 -19.67
CA ASN A 3 6.15 -20.00 -20.70
C ASN A 3 6.83 -18.62 -20.46
N GLU A 4 7.54 -18.06 -21.43
CA GLU A 4 8.21 -16.74 -21.28
C GLU A 4 7.24 -15.66 -20.79
N GLU A 5 5.99 -15.74 -21.23
CA GLU A 5 4.84 -14.96 -20.74
C GLU A 5 4.61 -15.09 -19.21
N GLN A 6 4.74 -16.29 -18.64
CA GLN A 6 4.62 -16.50 -17.19
C GLN A 6 5.75 -15.82 -16.43
N LEU A 7 6.99 -15.84 -16.95
CA LEU A 7 8.13 -15.16 -16.35
C LEU A 7 7.96 -13.65 -16.40
N LEU A 8 7.50 -13.11 -17.54
CA LEU A 8 7.20 -11.68 -17.69
C LEU A 8 6.07 -11.23 -16.76
N THR A 9 5.01 -12.02 -16.66
CA THR A 9 3.87 -11.73 -15.76
C THR A 9 4.31 -11.74 -14.29
N GLN A 10 5.16 -12.68 -13.89
CA GLN A 10 5.73 -12.71 -12.54
C GLN A 10 6.63 -11.49 -12.28
N ALA A 11 7.47 -11.11 -13.24
CA ALA A 11 8.35 -9.95 -13.11
C ALA A 11 7.56 -8.64 -12.98
N LEU A 12 6.47 -8.48 -13.75
CA LEU A 12 5.54 -7.35 -13.63
C LEU A 12 4.91 -7.31 -12.24
N ARG A 13 4.36 -8.43 -11.76
CA ARG A 13 3.77 -8.51 -10.42
C ARG A 13 4.77 -8.17 -9.31
N ILE A 14 6.00 -8.65 -9.41
CA ILE A 14 7.09 -8.30 -8.46
C ILE A 14 7.41 -6.81 -8.53
N SER A 15 7.39 -6.21 -9.73
CA SER A 15 7.57 -4.78 -9.91
C SER A 15 6.45 -3.99 -9.22
N ASP A 16 5.20 -4.45 -9.35
CA ASP A 16 4.04 -3.83 -8.72
C ASP A 16 4.11 -3.94 -7.18
N GLU A 17 4.49 -5.10 -6.65
CA GLU A 17 4.74 -5.29 -5.20
C GLU A 17 5.81 -4.33 -4.67
N LYS A 18 6.92 -4.16 -5.41
CA LYS A 18 7.98 -3.22 -5.03
C LYS A 18 7.55 -1.77 -5.12
N ALA A 19 6.78 -1.41 -6.15
CA ALA A 19 6.25 -0.06 -6.31
C ALA A 19 5.29 0.29 -5.17
N PHE A 20 4.44 -0.67 -4.78
CA PHE A 20 3.52 -0.50 -3.66
C PHE A 20 4.24 -0.41 -2.31
N ASP A 21 5.25 -1.25 -2.04
CA ASP A 21 6.05 -1.16 -0.81
C ASP A 21 6.77 0.20 -0.71
N ALA A 22 7.32 0.70 -1.82
CA ALA A 22 7.94 2.02 -1.86
C ALA A 22 6.93 3.15 -1.58
N LEU A 23 5.73 3.06 -2.16
CA LEU A 23 4.64 4.00 -1.90
C LEU A 23 4.19 3.95 -0.43
N PHE A 24 3.97 2.75 0.10
CA PHE A 24 3.56 2.53 1.48
C PHE A 24 4.59 3.13 2.46
N ARG A 25 5.88 2.81 2.30
CA ARG A 25 6.94 3.35 3.18
C ARG A 25 7.05 4.87 3.10
N ALA A 26 6.83 5.45 1.92
CA ALA A 26 6.90 6.90 1.74
C ALA A 26 5.69 7.63 2.37
N TRP A 27 4.51 7.04 2.31
CA TRP A 27 3.26 7.75 2.60
C TRP A 27 2.51 7.29 3.85
N TYR A 28 2.80 6.11 4.41
CA TYR A 28 2.12 5.62 5.60
C TYR A 28 2.18 6.62 6.76
N THR A 29 3.38 7.00 7.21
CA THR A 29 3.52 7.94 8.34
C THR A 29 2.94 9.33 8.07
N PRO A 30 3.18 9.99 6.91
CA PRO A 30 2.51 11.25 6.59
C PRO A 30 0.99 11.15 6.58
N LEU A 31 0.43 10.06 6.04
CA LEU A 31 -1.00 9.84 5.98
C LEU A 31 -1.60 9.55 7.36
N VAL A 32 -0.93 8.78 8.21
CA VAL A 32 -1.40 8.55 9.61
C VAL A 32 -1.46 9.88 10.35
N ARG A 33 -0.42 10.71 10.24
CA ARG A 33 -0.43 12.06 10.86
C ARG A 33 -1.57 12.94 10.37
N TYR A 34 -1.88 12.86 9.07
CA TYR A 34 -3.01 13.57 8.49
C TYR A 34 -4.34 12.98 8.98
N ALA A 35 -4.43 11.65 9.06
CA ALA A 35 -5.61 10.92 9.51
C ALA A 35 -5.96 11.22 10.97
N CYS A 36 -4.96 11.48 11.84
CA CYS A 36 -5.19 11.94 13.21
C CYS A 36 -6.05 13.22 13.30
N SER A 37 -6.12 14.03 12.24
CA SER A 37 -7.00 15.21 12.21
C SER A 37 -8.49 14.86 12.03
N PHE A 38 -8.81 13.65 11.60
CA PHE A 38 -10.17 13.13 11.44
C PHE A 38 -10.62 12.23 12.60
N THR A 39 -9.68 11.69 13.38
CA THR A 39 -9.92 10.72 14.46
C THR A 39 -9.79 11.35 15.85
N GLU A 40 -9.94 12.67 15.96
CA GLU A 40 -9.80 13.41 17.22
C GLU A 40 -8.45 13.17 17.95
N GLY A 41 -7.41 12.79 17.20
CA GLY A 41 -6.10 12.44 17.72
C GLY A 41 -5.95 10.98 18.19
N ASP A 42 -6.95 10.12 18.00
CA ASP A 42 -6.81 8.68 18.18
C ASP A 42 -5.87 8.11 17.12
N GLN A 43 -4.74 7.58 17.58
CA GLN A 43 -3.70 7.05 16.70
C GLN A 43 -4.08 5.67 16.14
N ASP A 44 -4.75 4.82 16.92
CA ASP A 44 -5.11 3.48 16.48
C ASP A 44 -6.16 3.56 15.36
N GLU A 45 -7.15 4.45 15.52
CA GLU A 45 -8.17 4.69 14.48
C GLU A 45 -7.56 5.33 13.21
N ALA A 46 -6.56 6.22 13.36
CA ALA A 46 -5.85 6.82 12.24
C ALA A 46 -5.01 5.80 11.47
N GLU A 47 -4.35 4.88 12.17
CA GLU A 47 -3.60 3.77 11.58
C GLU A 47 -4.52 2.80 10.84
N GLU A 48 -5.67 2.43 11.43
CA GLU A 48 -6.69 1.58 10.79
C GLU A 48 -7.21 2.20 9.49
N LEU A 49 -7.56 3.51 9.51
CA LEU A 49 -8.05 4.21 8.33
C LEU A 49 -7.03 4.23 7.17
N VAL A 50 -5.76 4.46 7.49
CA VAL A 50 -4.69 4.47 6.48
C VAL A 50 -4.39 3.06 5.98
N GLN A 51 -4.39 2.06 6.85
CA GLN A 51 -4.22 0.67 6.48
C GLN A 51 -5.32 0.22 5.51
N ASP A 52 -6.58 0.54 5.80
CA ASP A 52 -7.73 0.26 4.94
C ASP A 52 -7.59 0.91 3.56
N ALA A 53 -7.10 2.16 3.50
CA ALA A 53 -6.86 2.85 2.25
C ALA A 53 -5.80 2.13 1.40
N PHE A 54 -4.69 1.69 2.00
CA PHE A 54 -3.66 0.93 1.30
C PHE A 54 -4.15 -0.46 0.87
N VAL A 55 -4.92 -1.18 1.69
CA VAL A 55 -5.51 -2.47 1.32
C VAL A 55 -6.45 -2.32 0.12
N LYS A 56 -7.29 -1.27 0.12
CA LYS A 56 -8.16 -0.95 -1.02
C LYS A 56 -7.35 -0.61 -2.27
N LEU A 57 -6.27 0.16 -2.13
CA LEU A 57 -5.38 0.50 -3.23
C LEU A 57 -4.67 -0.71 -3.82
N TRP A 58 -4.30 -1.71 -3.00
CA TRP A 58 -3.65 -2.95 -3.45
C TRP A 58 -4.59 -3.89 -4.21
N GLY A 59 -5.89 -3.88 -3.87
CA GLY A 59 -6.89 -4.73 -4.48
C GLY A 59 -7.53 -4.18 -5.77
N GLN A 60 -7.08 -3.02 -6.26
CA GLN A 60 -7.55 -2.38 -7.51
C GLN A 60 -6.69 -2.74 -8.71
#